data_AF-A0A946NHN8-F1
#
_entry.id   AF-A0A946NHN8-F1
#
_cell.length_a   1.000
_cell.length_b   1.000
_cell.length_c   1.000
_cell.angle_alpha   90.00
_cell.angle_beta   90.00
_cell.angle_gamma   90.00
#
_symmetry.space_group_name_H-M   'P 1'
#
loop_
_entity.id
_entity.type
_entity.pdbx_description
1 polymer ?
#
loop_
_entity_poly.entity_id
_entity_poly.type
_entity_poly.pdbx_seq_one_letter_code
_entity_poly.pdbx_strand_id
1 'polypeptide(L)' 'MKRFCTLLFTLISISSISQNYISPFDFPLLLSGTFGELRSNHFHTGIDIKTESVEGKEIR' A
#
# COMPACT_ATOMS: atom_id res chain seq x y z
N MET A 1 23.91 -4.11 30.19
CA MET A 1 23.71 -4.64 28.82
C MET A 1 22.24 -4.91 28.51
N LYS A 2 21.53 -5.77 29.25
CA LYS A 2 20.09 -6.05 29.01
C LYS A 2 19.20 -4.79 28.97
N ARG A 3 19.34 -3.89 29.95
CA ARG A 3 18.58 -2.62 30.02
C ARG A 3 18.87 -1.66 28.85
N PHE A 4 20.09 -1.69 28.33
CA PHE A 4 20.48 -0.90 27.16
C PHE A 4 19.82 -1.46 25.90
N CYS A 5 19.83 -2.78 25.73
CA CYS A 5 19.11 -3.43 24.62
C CYS A 5 17.60 -3.17 24.69
N THR A 6 17.01 -3.22 25.89
CA THR A 6 15.58 -2.91 26.08
C THR A 6 15.26 -1.46 25.69
N LEU A 7 16.08 -0.49 26.14
CA LEU A 7 15.90 0.92 25.80
C LEU A 7 16.04 1.18 24.29
N LEU A 8 17.04 0.56 23.66
CA LEU A 8 17.29 0.68 22.23
C LEU A 8 16.14 0.10 21.39
N PHE A 9 15.60 -1.06 21.79
CA PHE A 9 14.46 -1.68 21.13
C PHE A 9 13.19 -0.82 21.22
N THR A 10 12.94 -0.21 22.39
CA THR A 10 11.80 0.71 22.55
C THR A 10 11.92 1.95 21.67
N LEU A 11 13.12 2.53 21.54
CA LEU A 11 13.34 3.71 20.70
C LEU A 11 13.14 3.42 19.20
N ILE A 12 13.60 2.27 18.72
CA ILE A 12 13.40 1.85 17.33
C ILE A 12 11.91 1.63 17.04
N SER A 13 11.17 1.03 17.98
CA SER A 13 9.74 0.77 17.82
C SER A 13 8.90 2.05 17.69
N ILE A 14 9.28 3.13 18.41
CA ILE A 14 8.60 4.43 18.32
C ILE A 14 8.92 5.14 17.00
N SER A 15 10.07 4.82 16.40
CA SER A 15 10.54 5.42 15.13
C SER A 15 9.88 4.79 13.89
N SER A 16 9.10 3.71 14.06
CA SER A 16 8.42 2.99 12.98
C SER A 16 7.13 3.68 12.53
N ILE A 17 7.19 4.97 12.22
CA ILE A 17 6.08 5.67 11.56
C ILE A 17 6.27 5.49 10.06
N SER A 18 5.47 4.61 9.46
CA SER A 18 5.36 4.44 8.01
C SER A 18 4.96 5.76 7.34
N GLN A 19 5.30 5.94 6.05
CA GLN A 19 4.63 6.97 5.24
C GLN A 19 3.11 6.79 5.33
N ASN A 20 2.40 7.91 5.44
CA ASN A 20 0.95 7.91 5.30
C ASN A 20 0.60 7.55 3.86
N TYR A 21 -0.24 6.54 3.68
CA TYR A 21 -0.80 6.21 2.38
C TYR A 21 -1.69 7.36 1.90
N ILE A 22 -1.48 7.81 0.67
CA ILE A 22 -2.33 8.79 0.00
C ILE A 22 -2.98 8.07 -1.18
N SER A 23 -4.31 8.13 -1.23
CA SER A 23 -5.06 7.63 -2.38
C SER A 23 -4.76 8.52 -3.59
N PRO A 24 -4.47 7.94 -4.77
CA PRO A 24 -4.29 8.72 -6.00
C PRO A 24 -5.61 9.35 -6.49
N PHE A 25 -6.75 8.97 -5.91
CA PHE A 25 -8.07 9.44 -6.29
C PHE A 25 -8.88 9.92 -5.08
N ASP A 26 -9.80 10.87 -5.31
CA ASP A 26 -10.74 11.36 -4.30
C ASP A 26 -12.01 10.51 -4.15
N PHE A 27 -12.16 9.46 -4.98
CA PHE A 27 -13.26 8.49 -4.89
C PHE A 27 -12.82 7.20 -4.16
N PRO A 28 -13.76 6.38 -3.64
CA PRO A 28 -13.43 5.12 -2.98
C PRO A 28 -12.67 4.16 -3.92
N LEU A 29 -11.50 3.70 -3.50
CA LEU A 29 -10.70 2.76 -4.27
C LEU A 29 -11.36 1.38 -4.27
N LEU A 30 -11.72 0.90 -5.46
CA LEU A 30 -12.19 -0.46 -5.69
C LEU A 30 -11.19 -1.18 -6.59
N LEU A 31 -10.78 -2.38 -6.21
CA LEU A 31 -9.83 -3.17 -7.01
C LEU A 31 -10.56 -4.00 -8.08
N SER A 32 -9.97 -4.06 -9.26
CA SER A 32 -10.28 -5.06 -10.30
C SER A 32 -9.24 -6.17 -10.37
N GLY A 33 -8.07 -5.96 -9.77
CA GLY A 33 -7.00 -6.96 -9.70
C GLY A 33 -6.03 -6.67 -8.56
N THR A 34 -5.44 -7.73 -8.01
CA THR A 34 -4.59 -7.66 -6.81
C THR A 34 -3.18 -8.15 -7.07
N PHE A 35 -2.19 -7.61 -6.36
CA PHE A 35 -0.81 -8.09 -6.47
C PHE A 35 -0.74 -9.61 -6.24
N GLY A 36 -0.11 -10.29 -7.19
CA GLY A 36 0.07 -11.74 -7.19
C GLY A 36 -1.15 -12.55 -7.62
N GLU A 37 -2.18 -11.92 -8.16
CA GLU A 37 -3.28 -12.62 -8.81
C GLU A 37 -2.77 -13.54 -9.92
N LEU A 38 -3.11 -14.84 -9.82
CA LEU A 38 -2.76 -15.83 -10.82
C LEU A 38 -3.68 -15.67 -12.03
N ARG A 39 -3.10 -15.35 -13.18
CA ARG A 39 -3.81 -15.34 -14.47
C ARG A 39 -3.34 -16.53 -15.30
N SER A 40 -4.16 -16.94 -16.25
CA SER A 40 -3.90 -18.13 -17.07
C SER A 40 -2.57 -18.08 -17.83
N ASN A 41 -2.07 -16.87 -18.11
CA ASN A 41 -0.91 -16.64 -18.95
C ASN A 41 0.23 -15.85 -18.28
N HIS A 42 0.07 -15.32 -17.06
CA HIS A 42 1.13 -14.59 -16.35
C HIS A 42 0.82 -14.37 -14.86
N PHE A 43 1.86 -13.97 -14.12
CA PHE A 43 1.76 -13.46 -12.76
C PHE A 43 1.45 -11.96 -12.79
N HIS A 44 0.40 -11.51 -12.10
CA HIS A 44 0.07 -10.09 -12.01
C HIS A 44 0.94 -9.38 -10.97
N THR A 45 1.94 -8.61 -11.40
CA THR A 45 2.87 -7.88 -10.53
C THR A 45 2.34 -6.52 -10.04
N GLY A 46 1.07 -6.19 -10.32
CA GLY A 46 0.49 -4.87 -10.10
C GLY A 46 -0.77 -4.89 -9.24
N ILE A 47 -1.44 -3.75 -9.15
CA ILE A 47 -2.78 -3.58 -8.57
C ILE A 47 -3.58 -2.76 -9.58
N ASP A 48 -4.76 -3.25 -9.93
CA ASP A 48 -5.65 -2.59 -10.89
C ASP A 48 -6.80 -1.91 -10.12
N ILE A 49 -7.00 -0.61 -10.33
CA ILE A 49 -8.04 0.22 -9.67
C ILE A 49 -9.16 0.53 -10.65
N LYS A 50 -10.41 0.31 -10.25
CA LYS A 50 -11.61 0.67 -11.04
C LYS A 50 -11.83 2.18 -11.02
N THR A 51 -12.23 2.73 -12.17
CA THR A 51 -12.47 4.17 -12.37
C THR A 51 -13.95 4.52 -12.55
N GLU A 52 -14.86 3.74 -11.94
CA GLU A 52 -16.32 3.92 -12.06
C GLU A 52 -16.83 3.89 -13.52
N SER A 53 -16.13 3.16 -14.39
CA SER A 53 -16.41 3.08 -15.84
C SER A 53 -16.21 4.41 -16.59
N VAL A 54 -15.37 5.30 -16.06
CA VAL A 54 -15.01 6.58 -16.69
C VAL A 54 -13.50 6.65 -16.86
N GLU A 55 -13.05 7.05 -18.05
CA GLU A 55 -11.64 7.30 -18.35
C GLU A 55 -11.24 8.74 -17.99
N GLY A 56 -9.93 8.99 -17.81
CA GLY A 56 -9.42 10.34 -17.59
C GLY A 56 -9.74 10.95 -16.22
N LYS A 57 -9.98 10.11 -15.19
CA LYS A 57 -10.09 10.57 -13.80
C LYS A 57 -8.82 11.33 -13.40
N GLU A 58 -8.98 12.49 -12.77
CA GLU A 58 -7.86 13.26 -12.25
C GLU A 58 -7.14 12.49 -11.14
N ILE A 59 -5.81 12.58 -11.15
CA ILE A 59 -4.94 12.04 -10.12
C ILE A 59 -4.57 13.19 -9.18
N ARG A 60 -4.58 12.89 -7.87
CA ARG A 60 -4.19 13.83 -6.84
C ARG A 60 -2.68 13.91 -6.62
#